data_AF-A0A178ZPC4-F1
#
_entry.id   AF-A0A178ZPC4-F1
#
_cell.length_a   1.000
_cell.length_b   1.000
_cell.length_c   1.000
_cell.angle_alpha   90.00
_cell.angle_beta   90.00
_cell.angle_gamma   90.00
#
_symmetry.space_group_name_H-M   'P 1'
#
loop_
_entity.id
_entity.type
_entity.pdbx_description
1 polymer ?
#
loop_
_entity_poly.entity_id
_entity_poly.type
_entity_poly.pdbx_seq_one_letter_code
_entity_poly.pdbx_strand_id
1 'polypeptide(L)'
;MASSLFLLALSLGLQVHAAALPHSAQATGLDISTTLQNILANTQKSDGYTYPTDLTRGIIPKPIHSHNDYWRDVPFYSALSVGCASVEADVWLYNDTLYVGHEESALTQARTLDSLYIQPILDTLRRQNPTSPFVNSPSRNGVFDTSSGQTLFLFIDVKTDGHTTWPAVVSALEPLRAPGYLTTFNGTGVTSGPVTVIGTGNAPLDLIQPLHERDYFFDAHLDLLNSTESDITADISPVASTNFDAQFGPINGTTFTPAQMELLISQIEVAKSKGILPRYWDTPGWPISTRNAVWATLLEQGVGLLNADDLPAAAGFGAYYGMW
;
A
#
# COMPACT_ATOMS: atom_id res chain seq x y z
N MET A 1 -26.26 35.47 -57.93
CA MET A 1 -27.21 34.62 -57.19
C MET A 1 -26.51 34.19 -55.92
N ALA A 2 -26.99 34.69 -54.79
CA ALA A 2 -26.47 34.41 -53.46
C ALA A 2 -26.98 33.06 -52.97
N SER A 3 -26.15 32.30 -52.26
CA SER A 3 -26.62 31.21 -51.39
C SER A 3 -25.74 31.18 -50.14
N SER A 4 -26.29 31.76 -49.07
CA SER A 4 -25.73 31.76 -47.72
C SER A 4 -26.12 30.44 -47.04
N LEU A 5 -25.16 29.59 -46.68
CA LEU A 5 -25.38 28.52 -45.71
C LEU A 5 -25.11 29.05 -44.31
N PHE A 6 -26.17 29.18 -43.51
CA PHE A 6 -26.11 29.38 -42.07
C PHE A 6 -25.65 28.06 -41.41
N LEU A 7 -24.45 28.04 -40.82
CA LEU A 7 -24.08 27.01 -39.86
C LEU A 7 -24.63 27.39 -38.48
N LEU A 8 -25.58 26.59 -38.00
CA LEU A 8 -26.09 26.65 -36.64
C LEU A 8 -25.06 25.99 -35.72
N ALA A 9 -24.34 26.78 -34.91
CA ALA A 9 -23.48 26.25 -33.86
C ALA A 9 -24.36 25.79 -32.69
N LEU A 10 -24.55 24.48 -32.53
CA LEU A 10 -25.10 23.89 -31.30
C LEU A 10 -24.00 23.93 -30.23
N SER A 11 -24.21 24.74 -29.19
CA SER A 11 -23.45 24.66 -27.95
C SER A 11 -23.80 23.36 -27.23
N LEU A 12 -22.92 22.36 -27.26
CA LEU A 12 -22.99 21.24 -26.31
C LEU A 12 -22.60 21.77 -24.92
N GLY A 13 -23.59 22.10 -24.12
CA GLY A 13 -23.39 22.29 -22.68
C GLY A 13 -23.09 20.94 -22.04
N LEU A 14 -21.83 20.72 -21.65
CA LEU A 14 -21.48 19.64 -20.74
C LEU A 14 -22.20 19.91 -19.41
N GLN A 15 -23.31 19.21 -19.15
CA GLN A 15 -23.86 19.13 -17.80
C GLN A 15 -22.95 18.24 -16.96
N VAL A 16 -21.98 18.86 -16.31
CA VAL A 16 -21.25 18.26 -15.20
C VAL A 16 -22.27 18.02 -14.10
N HIS A 17 -22.75 16.79 -13.98
CA HIS A 17 -23.47 16.35 -12.79
C HIS A 17 -22.45 16.31 -11.67
N ALA A 18 -22.34 17.40 -10.91
CA ALA A 18 -21.72 17.37 -9.61
C ALA A 18 -22.47 16.30 -8.80
N ALA A 19 -21.83 15.16 -8.55
CA ALA A 19 -22.33 14.19 -7.60
C ALA A 19 -22.56 14.95 -6.29
N ALA A 20 -23.75 14.81 -5.70
CA ALA A 20 -24.03 15.38 -4.41
C ALA A 20 -22.97 14.85 -3.42
N LEU A 21 -22.20 15.76 -2.82
CA LEU A 21 -21.38 15.43 -1.67
C LEU A 21 -22.28 14.76 -0.63
N PRO A 22 -21.90 13.62 -0.04
CA PRO A 22 -22.71 13.01 1.00
C PRO A 22 -22.92 14.06 2.09
N HIS A 23 -24.20 14.27 2.46
CA HIS A 23 -24.57 15.07 3.62
C HIS A 23 -23.69 14.61 4.79
N SER A 24 -23.08 15.57 5.50
CA SER A 24 -22.34 15.24 6.72
C SER A 24 -23.24 14.36 7.59
N ALA A 25 -22.70 13.25 8.06
CA ALA A 25 -23.41 12.38 8.99
C ALA A 25 -23.69 13.19 10.25
N GLN A 26 -24.86 13.86 10.32
CA GLN A 26 -25.38 14.30 11.59
C GLN A 26 -25.56 13.04 12.43
N ALA A 27 -24.80 12.97 13.51
CA ALA A 27 -24.79 11.83 14.41
C ALA A 27 -26.21 11.60 14.96
N THR A 28 -26.96 10.71 14.31
CA THR A 28 -28.24 10.24 14.81
C THR A 28 -27.96 9.48 16.11
N GLY A 29 -28.35 10.04 17.26
CA GLY A 29 -28.25 9.39 18.57
C GLY A 29 -27.23 9.96 19.55
N LEU A 30 -26.54 11.06 19.25
CA LEU A 30 -25.75 11.79 20.25
C LEU A 30 -26.58 12.93 20.85
N ASP A 31 -26.65 13.03 22.19
CA ASP A 31 -27.26 14.16 22.90
C ASP A 31 -26.33 15.38 22.84
N ILE A 32 -26.33 16.03 21.68
CA ILE A 32 -25.53 17.23 21.40
C ILE A 32 -26.40 18.45 21.68
N SER A 33 -25.94 19.36 22.54
CA SER A 33 -26.68 20.60 22.83
C SER A 33 -27.00 21.39 21.56
N THR A 34 -28.16 22.02 21.51
CA THR A 34 -28.62 22.81 20.36
C THR A 34 -27.64 23.93 19.99
N THR A 35 -26.97 24.52 20.98
CA THR A 35 -25.91 25.51 20.76
C THR A 35 -24.72 24.92 20.00
N LEU A 36 -24.26 23.72 20.38
CA LEU A 36 -23.17 23.05 19.69
C LEU A 36 -23.58 22.60 18.28
N GLN A 37 -24.81 22.12 18.09
CA GLN A 37 -25.36 21.81 16.77
C GLN A 37 -25.35 23.06 15.86
N ASN A 38 -25.78 24.22 16.39
CA ASN A 38 -25.74 25.48 15.66
C ASN A 38 -24.31 25.89 15.27
N ILE A 39 -23.33 25.69 16.15
CA ILE A 39 -21.92 25.95 15.82
C ILE A 39 -21.45 25.01 14.70
N LEU A 40 -21.69 23.70 14.83
CA LEU A 40 -21.28 22.68 13.84
C LEU A 40 -21.92 22.91 12.46
N ALA A 41 -23.17 23.34 12.41
CA ALA A 41 -23.88 23.63 11.17
C ALA A 41 -23.36 24.88 10.44
N ASN A 42 -22.74 25.82 11.16
CA ASN A 42 -22.33 27.12 10.63
C ASN A 42 -20.80 27.29 10.50
N THR A 43 -20.01 26.31 10.90
CA THR A 43 -18.54 26.41 10.96
C THR A 43 -17.83 26.19 9.62
N GLN A 44 -18.42 25.45 8.67
CA GLN A 44 -17.73 25.15 7.39
C GLN A 44 -17.56 26.33 6.41
N LYS A 45 -17.81 27.57 6.84
CA LYS A 45 -17.79 28.76 5.95
C LYS A 45 -16.54 29.63 6.07
N SER A 46 -15.57 29.29 6.93
CA SER A 46 -14.31 30.03 7.02
C SER A 46 -13.10 29.13 6.79
N ASP A 47 -12.03 29.75 6.29
CA ASP A 47 -10.76 29.08 6.00
C ASP A 47 -10.15 28.40 7.25
N GLY A 48 -10.49 28.89 8.45
CA GLY A 48 -9.98 28.37 9.72
C GLY A 48 -10.42 26.94 10.08
N TYR A 49 -11.41 26.37 9.38
CA TYR A 49 -11.88 25.00 9.58
C TYR A 49 -11.44 24.03 8.48
N THR A 50 -10.75 24.53 7.45
CA THR A 50 -10.14 23.68 6.42
C THR A 50 -8.76 23.24 6.90
N TYR A 51 -8.54 21.94 7.04
CA TYR A 51 -7.24 21.41 7.42
C TYR A 51 -6.43 21.12 6.15
N PRO A 52 -5.22 21.67 5.98
CA PRO A 52 -4.50 21.61 4.70
C PRO A 52 -4.14 20.21 4.19
N THR A 53 -4.07 19.21 5.09
CA THR A 53 -3.68 17.82 4.79
C THR A 53 -4.82 16.83 5.06
N ASP A 54 -6.07 17.27 4.88
CA ASP A 54 -7.27 16.55 5.32
C ASP A 54 -7.60 15.26 4.55
N LEU A 55 -6.99 15.00 3.40
CA LEU A 55 -7.28 13.85 2.52
C LEU A 55 -7.34 12.52 3.29
N THR A 56 -6.40 12.30 4.21
CA THR A 56 -6.31 11.06 5.00
C THR A 56 -6.55 11.31 6.48
N ARG A 57 -7.18 12.43 6.84
CA ARG A 57 -7.49 12.76 8.23
C ARG A 57 -8.36 11.67 8.85
N GLY A 58 -7.92 11.12 9.98
CA GLY A 58 -8.64 10.07 10.71
C GLY A 58 -8.39 8.65 10.20
N ILE A 59 -7.55 8.46 9.19
CA ILE A 59 -7.15 7.13 8.73
C ILE A 59 -5.94 6.67 9.54
N ILE A 60 -6.16 5.72 10.46
CA ILE A 60 -5.08 5.11 11.24
C ILE A 60 -4.39 4.02 10.41
N PRO A 61 -3.07 4.13 10.15
CA PRO A 61 -2.32 3.09 9.45
C PRO A 61 -2.28 1.80 10.26
N LYS A 62 -2.28 0.68 9.53
CA LYS A 62 -2.29 -0.69 10.05
C LYS A 62 -1.26 -1.48 9.25
N PRO A 63 -0.50 -2.40 9.88
CA PRO A 63 0.46 -3.27 9.20
C PRO A 63 -0.26 -4.36 8.41
N ILE A 64 -1.08 -3.93 7.45
CA ILE A 64 -1.83 -4.78 6.50
C ILE A 64 -1.19 -4.58 5.13
N HIS A 65 -0.88 -5.70 4.50
CA HIS A 65 -0.49 -5.78 3.10
C HIS A 65 -1.72 -6.08 2.24
N SER A 66 -2.06 -5.12 1.40
CA SER A 66 -3.13 -5.18 0.44
C SER A 66 -2.70 -6.05 -0.75
N HIS A 67 -2.89 -7.37 -0.62
CA HIS A 67 -2.49 -8.36 -1.60
C HIS A 67 -3.32 -8.23 -2.89
N ASN A 68 -2.67 -8.38 -4.04
CA ASN A 68 -3.30 -8.17 -5.35
C ASN A 68 -4.05 -6.82 -5.41
N ASP A 69 -3.44 -5.74 -4.92
CA ASP A 69 -4.13 -4.44 -4.75
C ASP A 69 -4.81 -3.95 -6.04
N TYR A 70 -4.23 -4.26 -7.18
CA TYR A 70 -4.78 -3.92 -8.49
C TYR A 70 -6.14 -4.58 -8.79
N TRP A 71 -6.57 -5.63 -8.10
CA TRP A 71 -7.92 -6.18 -8.23
C TRP A 71 -9.01 -5.29 -7.64
N ARG A 72 -8.66 -4.28 -6.84
CA ARG A 72 -9.64 -3.36 -6.24
C ARG A 72 -10.20 -2.40 -7.30
N ASP A 73 -11.42 -1.94 -7.07
CA ASP A 73 -12.09 -0.97 -7.96
C ASP A 73 -11.28 0.32 -8.12
N VAL A 74 -10.64 0.76 -7.03
CA VAL A 74 -9.76 1.92 -7.01
C VAL A 74 -8.44 1.53 -6.33
N PRO A 75 -7.48 0.94 -7.08
CA PRO A 75 -6.17 0.55 -6.53
C PRO A 75 -5.49 1.72 -5.82
N PHE A 76 -4.63 1.41 -4.86
CA PHE A 76 -4.01 2.28 -3.88
C PHE A 76 -5.01 2.98 -2.93
N TYR A 77 -6.04 3.66 -3.44
CA TYR A 77 -6.99 4.41 -2.61
C TYR A 77 -7.91 3.51 -1.78
N SER A 78 -8.34 2.35 -2.29
CA SER A 78 -9.12 1.39 -1.50
C SER A 78 -8.33 0.91 -0.27
N ALA A 79 -7.05 0.59 -0.44
CA ALA A 79 -6.15 0.20 0.64
C ALA A 79 -5.87 1.35 1.62
N LEU A 80 -5.55 2.53 1.08
CA LEU A 80 -5.33 3.74 1.87
C LEU A 80 -6.56 4.05 2.73
N SER A 81 -7.77 3.92 2.19
CA SER A 81 -9.03 4.29 2.87
C SER A 81 -9.29 3.51 4.17
N VAL A 82 -8.75 2.30 4.28
CA VAL A 82 -8.88 1.47 5.48
C VAL A 82 -7.59 1.41 6.32
N GLY A 83 -6.54 2.12 5.90
CA GLY A 83 -5.28 2.25 6.62
C GLY A 83 -4.23 1.19 6.27
N CYS A 84 -4.31 0.48 5.15
CA CYS A 84 -3.26 -0.47 4.79
C CYS A 84 -1.93 0.25 4.56
N ALA A 85 -0.89 -0.10 5.33
CA ALA A 85 0.45 0.45 5.18
C ALA A 85 1.23 -0.15 4.00
N SER A 86 0.67 -1.14 3.30
CA SER A 86 1.33 -1.80 2.18
C SER A 86 0.35 -2.18 1.05
N VAL A 87 0.82 -2.04 -0.18
CA VAL A 87 0.09 -2.38 -1.43
C VAL A 87 1.03 -3.11 -2.39
N GLU A 88 0.45 -3.83 -3.35
CA GLU A 88 1.18 -4.66 -4.32
C GLU A 88 0.70 -4.43 -5.76
N ALA A 89 1.65 -4.43 -6.71
CA ALA A 89 1.39 -4.38 -8.14
C ALA A 89 2.06 -5.56 -8.86
N ASP A 90 1.27 -6.38 -9.57
CA ASP A 90 1.77 -7.43 -10.46
C ASP A 90 2.12 -6.82 -11.82
N VAL A 91 3.42 -6.75 -12.13
CA VAL A 91 3.94 -5.95 -13.25
C VAL A 91 4.49 -6.82 -14.38
N TRP A 92 4.05 -6.49 -15.59
CA TRP A 92 4.47 -7.10 -16.86
C TRP A 92 5.10 -6.03 -17.76
N LEU A 93 6.31 -6.28 -18.27
CA LEU A 93 6.96 -5.38 -19.23
C LEU A 93 6.59 -5.75 -20.67
N TYR A 94 5.96 -4.83 -21.39
CA TYR A 94 5.72 -4.93 -22.83
C TYR A 94 6.02 -3.60 -23.52
N ASN A 95 6.92 -3.61 -24.50
CA ASN A 95 7.30 -2.42 -25.29
C ASN A 95 7.61 -1.20 -24.40
N ASP A 96 8.52 -1.38 -23.43
CA ASP A 96 8.94 -0.36 -22.45
C ASP A 96 7.83 0.17 -21.53
N THR A 97 6.64 -0.45 -21.55
CA THR A 97 5.52 -0.10 -20.67
C THR A 97 5.29 -1.19 -19.63
N LEU A 98 5.18 -0.78 -18.36
CA LEU A 98 4.90 -1.65 -17.23
C LEU A 98 3.38 -1.74 -17.01
N TYR A 99 2.77 -2.80 -17.54
CA TYR A 99 1.34 -3.08 -17.37
C TYR A 99 1.09 -3.81 -16.05
N VAL A 100 -0.12 -3.65 -15.51
CA VAL A 100 -0.49 -4.25 -14.22
C VAL A 100 -1.67 -5.21 -14.34
N GLY A 101 -1.49 -6.42 -13.84
CA GLY A 101 -2.53 -7.44 -13.73
C GLY A 101 -1.97 -8.80 -13.30
N HIS A 102 -2.83 -9.66 -12.74
CA HIS A 102 -2.42 -10.98 -12.26
C HIS A 102 -2.00 -11.91 -13.41
N GLU A 103 -2.78 -11.87 -14.48
CA GLU A 103 -2.62 -12.70 -15.68
C GLU A 103 -2.51 -11.81 -16.92
N GLU A 104 -1.80 -12.27 -17.95
CA GLU A 104 -1.63 -11.51 -19.20
C GLU A 104 -2.96 -11.10 -19.83
N SER A 105 -3.98 -11.95 -19.75
CA SER A 105 -5.31 -11.67 -20.32
C SER A 105 -6.07 -10.56 -19.59
N ALA A 106 -5.65 -10.19 -18.37
CA ALA A 106 -6.23 -9.11 -17.60
C ALA A 106 -5.54 -7.75 -17.84
N LEU A 107 -4.47 -7.73 -18.65
CA LEU A 107 -3.77 -6.50 -18.98
C LEU A 107 -4.60 -5.63 -19.93
N THR A 108 -4.54 -4.32 -19.69
CA THR A 108 -5.19 -3.33 -20.55
C THR A 108 -4.28 -2.12 -20.73
N GLN A 109 -4.44 -1.40 -21.83
CA GLN A 109 -3.59 -0.24 -22.13
C GLN A 109 -3.64 0.86 -21.06
N ALA A 110 -4.76 0.98 -20.34
CA ALA A 110 -4.94 2.00 -19.31
C ALA A 110 -4.37 1.62 -17.94
N ARG A 111 -4.10 0.33 -17.71
CA ARG A 111 -3.69 -0.20 -16.41
C ARG A 111 -2.18 -0.44 -16.39
N THR A 112 -1.46 0.57 -15.92
CA THR A 112 0.00 0.59 -15.86
C THR A 112 0.47 0.86 -14.43
N LEU A 113 1.74 0.57 -14.13
CA LEU A 113 2.34 0.90 -12.83
C LEU A 113 2.23 2.41 -12.55
N ASP A 114 2.43 3.23 -13.58
CA ASP A 114 2.33 4.68 -13.46
C ASP A 114 0.89 5.14 -13.13
N SER A 115 -0.09 4.69 -13.91
CA SER A 115 -1.48 5.13 -13.77
C SER A 115 -2.18 4.61 -12.51
N LEU A 116 -1.81 3.42 -12.02
CA LEU A 116 -2.47 2.80 -10.87
C LEU A 116 -1.74 3.04 -9.54
N TYR A 117 -0.44 3.31 -9.54
CA TYR A 117 0.35 3.44 -8.31
C TYR A 117 1.20 4.70 -8.25
N ILE A 118 2.09 4.95 -9.23
CA ILE A 118 3.04 6.08 -9.12
C ILE A 118 2.31 7.42 -9.05
N GLN A 119 1.39 7.70 -9.98
CA GLN A 119 0.65 8.97 -9.99
C GLN A 119 -0.31 9.10 -8.78
N PRO A 120 -1.11 8.09 -8.42
CA PRO A 120 -1.94 8.15 -7.21
C PRO A 120 -1.16 8.40 -5.92
N ILE A 121 -0.03 7.70 -5.71
CA ILE A 121 0.84 7.90 -4.54
C ILE A 121 1.41 9.32 -4.56
N LEU A 122 1.92 9.78 -5.70
CA LEU A 122 2.49 11.12 -5.84
C LEU A 122 1.46 12.23 -5.58
N ASP A 123 0.23 12.09 -6.07
CA ASP A 123 -0.87 13.02 -5.80
C ASP A 123 -1.19 13.08 -4.30
N THR A 124 -1.29 11.93 -3.63
CA THR A 124 -1.49 11.87 -2.18
C THR A 124 -0.34 12.55 -1.43
N LEU A 125 0.92 12.25 -1.76
CA LEU A 125 2.07 12.86 -1.10
C LEU A 125 2.13 14.38 -1.31
N ARG A 126 1.79 14.89 -2.50
CA ARG A 126 1.71 16.33 -2.76
C ARG A 126 0.64 17.00 -1.90
N ARG A 127 -0.53 16.38 -1.74
CA ARG A 127 -1.62 16.88 -0.87
C ARG A 127 -1.24 16.83 0.62
N GLN A 128 -0.45 15.85 1.02
CA GLN A 128 0.07 15.71 2.39
C GLN A 128 1.25 16.66 2.70
N ASN A 129 1.81 17.32 1.68
CA ASN A 129 2.97 18.20 1.81
C ASN A 129 2.76 19.55 1.10
N PRO A 130 1.73 20.34 1.48
CA PRO A 130 1.47 21.63 0.87
C PRO A 130 2.55 22.65 1.20
N THR A 131 2.76 23.63 0.31
CA THR A 131 3.59 24.79 0.63
C THR A 131 2.96 25.58 1.78
N SER A 132 3.75 25.88 2.80
CA SER A 132 3.28 26.60 3.98
C SER A 132 4.25 27.74 4.32
N PRO A 133 3.76 28.97 4.60
CA PRO A 133 4.61 30.09 5.00
C PRO A 133 5.24 29.90 6.39
N PHE A 134 4.87 28.84 7.11
CA PHE A 134 5.35 28.53 8.45
C PHE A 134 6.56 27.58 8.48
N VAL A 135 6.97 27.04 7.32
CA VAL A 135 8.14 26.16 7.21
C VAL A 135 9.11 26.69 6.14
N ASN A 136 10.41 26.55 6.41
CA ASN A 136 11.47 27.06 5.53
C ASN A 136 12.00 26.00 4.53
N SER A 137 11.45 24.78 4.59
CA SER A 137 11.82 23.66 3.73
C SER A 137 10.57 22.82 3.41
N PRO A 138 10.53 22.11 2.27
CA PRO A 138 9.46 21.17 1.98
C PRO A 138 9.29 20.15 3.12
N SER A 139 8.05 19.89 3.51
CA SER A 139 7.74 18.77 4.40
C SER A 139 7.89 17.44 3.66
N ARG A 140 8.07 16.37 4.41
CA ARG A 140 8.28 15.01 3.89
C ARG A 140 7.38 14.00 4.59
N ASN A 141 6.14 14.40 4.84
CA ASN A 141 5.09 13.57 5.41
C ASN A 141 4.76 12.41 4.46
N GLY A 142 4.50 11.25 5.03
CA GLY A 142 3.97 10.07 4.36
C GLY A 142 2.51 10.23 3.95
N VAL A 143 1.91 9.13 3.51
CA VAL A 143 0.52 9.10 3.01
C VAL A 143 -0.52 9.19 4.12
N PHE A 144 -0.14 9.00 5.39
CA PHE A 144 -1.05 9.02 6.53
C PHE A 144 -0.85 10.26 7.41
N ASP A 145 -1.82 11.18 7.37
CA ASP A 145 -1.85 12.38 8.21
C ASP A 145 -1.74 12.07 9.73
N THR A 146 -2.38 10.99 10.21
CA THR A 146 -2.34 10.61 11.63
C THR A 146 -0.99 10.04 12.09
N SER A 147 -0.11 9.69 11.15
CA SER A 147 1.24 9.17 11.41
C SER A 147 2.14 9.52 10.24
N SER A 148 2.60 10.77 10.18
CA SER A 148 3.32 11.31 9.03
C SER A 148 4.66 10.63 8.74
N GLY A 149 5.23 9.89 9.70
CA GLY A 149 6.44 9.09 9.51
C GLY A 149 6.20 7.67 8.98
N GLN A 150 4.95 7.21 8.90
CA GLN A 150 4.62 5.87 8.41
C GLN A 150 4.94 5.78 6.91
N THR A 151 5.89 4.92 6.56
CA THR A 151 6.19 4.59 5.16
C THR A 151 5.08 3.74 4.57
N LEU A 152 4.77 3.98 3.29
CA LEU A 152 3.97 3.07 2.48
C LEU A 152 4.91 2.04 1.84
N PHE A 153 4.68 0.75 2.08
CA PHE A 153 5.39 -0.29 1.36
C PHE A 153 4.71 -0.58 0.01
N LEU A 154 5.38 -0.23 -1.09
CA LEU A 154 4.94 -0.55 -2.44
C LEU A 154 5.69 -1.80 -2.93
N PHE A 155 4.99 -2.93 -2.94
CA PHE A 155 5.49 -4.18 -3.50
C PHE A 155 5.29 -4.17 -5.02
N ILE A 156 6.32 -4.57 -5.74
CA ILE A 156 6.30 -4.72 -7.19
C ILE A 156 6.65 -6.18 -7.50
N ASP A 157 5.64 -6.97 -7.81
CA ASP A 157 5.77 -8.37 -8.19
C ASP A 157 6.07 -8.44 -9.69
N VAL A 158 7.30 -8.80 -10.03
CA VAL A 158 7.77 -8.87 -11.42
C VAL A 158 7.32 -10.19 -12.05
N LYS A 159 6.44 -10.12 -13.05
CA LYS A 159 5.88 -11.31 -13.72
C LYS A 159 6.62 -11.72 -15.00
N THR A 160 7.26 -10.77 -15.66
CA THR A 160 8.13 -11.01 -16.82
C THR A 160 9.58 -11.28 -16.40
N ASP A 161 10.50 -11.40 -17.36
CA ASP A 161 11.92 -11.63 -17.07
C ASP A 161 12.50 -10.52 -16.18
N GLY A 162 13.13 -10.92 -15.07
CA GLY A 162 13.63 -10.00 -14.04
C GLY A 162 14.71 -9.03 -14.53
N HIS A 163 15.70 -9.54 -15.26
CA HIS A 163 16.85 -8.76 -15.74
C HIS A 163 16.47 -7.68 -16.74
N THR A 164 15.38 -7.87 -17.48
CA THR A 164 14.82 -6.86 -18.39
C THR A 164 13.77 -5.96 -17.73
N THR A 165 12.93 -6.52 -16.87
CA THR A 165 11.79 -5.79 -16.26
C THR A 165 12.23 -4.88 -15.13
N TRP A 166 13.15 -5.32 -14.28
CA TRP A 166 13.56 -4.56 -13.10
C TRP A 166 14.20 -3.20 -13.43
N PRO A 167 15.09 -3.07 -14.43
CA PRO A 167 15.58 -1.75 -14.86
C PRO A 167 14.45 -0.79 -15.29
N ALA A 168 13.42 -1.29 -15.98
CA ALA A 168 12.26 -0.49 -16.36
C ALA A 168 11.46 -0.05 -15.13
N VAL A 169 11.27 -0.94 -14.15
CA VAL A 169 10.66 -0.60 -12.84
C VAL A 169 11.44 0.51 -12.16
N VAL A 170 12.75 0.38 -12.02
CA VAL A 170 13.62 1.38 -11.36
C VAL A 170 13.51 2.75 -12.04
N SER A 171 13.44 2.78 -13.38
CA SER A 171 13.22 4.01 -14.14
C SER A 171 11.83 4.63 -13.87
N ALA A 172 10.79 3.80 -13.74
CA ALA A 172 9.44 4.26 -13.47
C ALA A 172 9.26 4.89 -12.07
N LEU A 173 10.21 4.66 -11.15
CA LEU A 173 10.20 5.27 -9.81
C LEU A 173 10.64 6.74 -9.80
N GLU A 174 11.15 7.28 -10.92
CA GLU A 174 11.69 8.63 -10.98
C GLU A 174 10.75 9.74 -10.44
N PRO A 175 9.43 9.71 -10.69
CA PRO A 175 8.52 10.72 -10.14
C PRO A 175 8.47 10.75 -8.60
N LEU A 176 8.77 9.63 -7.93
CA LEU A 176 8.88 9.54 -6.47
C LEU A 176 10.31 9.80 -5.99
N ARG A 177 11.32 9.43 -6.79
CA ARG A 177 12.75 9.64 -6.49
C ARG A 177 13.13 11.12 -6.51
N ALA A 178 12.76 11.85 -7.55
CA ALA A 178 13.15 13.26 -7.74
C ALA A 178 12.79 14.19 -6.56
N PRO A 179 11.57 14.14 -5.96
CA PRO A 179 11.25 14.90 -4.77
C PRO A 179 11.81 14.28 -3.47
N GLY A 180 12.55 13.17 -3.58
CA GLY A 180 13.10 12.43 -2.47
C GLY A 180 12.04 11.75 -1.64
N TYR A 181 11.05 11.06 -2.20
CA TYR A 181 10.03 10.35 -1.41
C TYR A 181 10.36 8.87 -1.14
N LEU A 182 11.40 8.35 -1.76
CA LEU A 182 11.80 6.95 -1.57
C LEU A 182 12.65 6.77 -0.30
N THR A 183 12.49 5.62 0.34
CA THR A 183 13.43 5.08 1.33
C THR A 183 14.72 4.70 0.61
N THR A 184 15.88 5.10 1.15
CA THR A 184 17.18 4.94 0.49
C THR A 184 18.15 4.15 1.35
N PHE A 185 18.96 3.31 0.73
CA PHE A 185 20.17 2.73 1.34
C PHE A 185 21.40 3.39 0.72
N ASN A 186 22.33 3.86 1.56
CA ASN A 186 23.54 4.59 1.14
C ASN A 186 24.85 3.80 1.31
N GLY A 187 24.75 2.49 1.52
CA GLY A 187 25.92 1.60 1.69
C GLY A 187 26.26 1.34 3.14
N THR A 188 25.78 2.20 4.04
CA THR A 188 26.05 2.13 5.49
C THR A 188 24.79 2.09 6.34
N GLY A 189 23.66 2.54 5.81
CA GLY A 189 22.38 2.45 6.49
C GLY A 189 21.20 2.87 5.62
N VAL A 190 20.01 2.59 6.14
CA VAL A 190 18.72 2.91 5.53
C VAL A 190 18.18 4.24 6.09
N THR A 191 17.78 5.14 5.20
CA THR A 191 17.03 6.36 5.55
C THR A 191 15.59 6.21 5.07
N SER A 192 14.65 6.15 6.02
CA SER A 192 13.23 6.03 5.73
C SER A 192 12.70 7.21 4.91
N GLY A 193 11.87 6.90 3.92
CA GLY A 193 11.10 7.86 3.14
C GLY A 193 9.61 7.55 3.20
N PRO A 194 8.75 8.47 2.71
CA PRO A 194 7.32 8.24 2.55
C PRO A 194 6.92 6.93 1.86
N VAL A 195 7.77 6.42 0.94
CA VAL A 195 7.53 5.18 0.20
C VAL A 195 8.75 4.28 0.27
N THR A 196 8.55 3.02 0.67
CA THR A 196 9.56 1.96 0.59
C THR A 196 9.18 1.00 -0.53
N VAL A 197 9.96 0.98 -1.62
CA VAL A 197 9.69 0.10 -2.76
C VAL A 197 10.38 -1.24 -2.56
N ILE A 198 9.64 -2.34 -2.74
CA ILE A 198 10.12 -3.71 -2.51
C ILE A 198 9.86 -4.53 -3.78
N GLY A 199 10.90 -5.10 -4.37
CA GLY A 199 10.79 -6.03 -5.50
C GLY A 199 10.53 -7.46 -5.02
N THR A 200 9.55 -8.13 -5.63
CA THR A 200 9.21 -9.54 -5.40
C THR A 200 8.93 -10.25 -6.74
N GLY A 201 8.52 -11.52 -6.70
CA GLY A 201 8.35 -12.34 -7.91
C GLY A 201 9.69 -12.60 -8.59
N ASN A 202 9.79 -12.31 -9.89
CA ASN A 202 11.04 -12.44 -10.65
C ASN A 202 12.03 -11.27 -10.42
N ALA A 203 11.87 -10.46 -9.37
CA ALA A 203 12.82 -9.40 -9.07
C ALA A 203 14.25 -9.98 -8.89
N PRO A 204 15.26 -9.50 -9.63
CA PRO A 204 16.57 -10.13 -9.69
C PRO A 204 17.44 -9.70 -8.49
N LEU A 205 17.52 -10.55 -7.46
CA LEU A 205 18.35 -10.32 -6.27
C LEU A 205 19.82 -10.03 -6.64
N ASP A 206 20.35 -10.67 -7.69
CA ASP A 206 21.70 -10.47 -8.19
C ASP A 206 21.96 -9.07 -8.78
N LEU A 207 20.91 -8.36 -9.20
CA LEU A 207 21.02 -6.94 -9.58
C LEU A 207 20.81 -5.98 -8.39
N ILE A 208 20.18 -6.42 -7.31
CA ILE A 208 19.83 -5.58 -6.16
C ILE A 208 20.90 -5.64 -5.07
N GLN A 209 21.29 -6.85 -4.66
CA GLN A 209 22.18 -7.09 -3.51
C GLN A 209 23.58 -6.43 -3.64
N PRO A 210 24.23 -6.42 -4.82
CA PRO A 210 25.57 -5.83 -4.95
C PRO A 210 25.60 -4.30 -4.91
N LEU A 211 24.44 -3.63 -5.00
CA LEU A 211 24.38 -2.17 -5.07
C LEU A 211 24.56 -1.55 -3.70
N HIS A 212 25.55 -0.65 -3.57
CA HIS A 212 25.78 0.09 -2.33
C HIS A 212 24.88 1.32 -2.20
N GLU A 213 24.35 1.87 -3.29
CA GLU A 213 23.39 2.98 -3.25
C GLU A 213 22.15 2.61 -4.05
N ARG A 214 20.97 2.66 -3.41
CA ARG A 214 19.68 2.35 -4.04
C ARG A 214 18.53 2.95 -3.24
N ASP A 215 17.35 2.97 -3.84
CA ASP A 215 16.11 3.46 -3.25
C ASP A 215 14.93 2.48 -3.41
N TYR A 216 15.29 1.21 -3.46
CA TYR A 216 14.43 0.06 -3.54
C TYR A 216 15.08 -1.11 -2.82
N PHE A 217 14.26 -2.08 -2.44
CA PHE A 217 14.62 -3.22 -1.60
C PHE A 217 14.08 -4.51 -2.20
N PHE A 218 14.39 -5.62 -1.56
CA PHE A 218 13.97 -6.95 -1.96
C PHE A 218 12.97 -7.56 -0.97
N ASP A 219 12.13 -8.48 -1.44
CA ASP A 219 11.31 -9.37 -0.61
C ASP A 219 11.98 -10.75 -0.59
N ALA A 220 12.77 -11.01 0.45
CA ALA A 220 13.45 -12.29 0.63
C ALA A 220 12.48 -13.42 0.97
N HIS A 221 12.94 -14.66 0.81
CA HIS A 221 12.17 -15.84 1.13
C HIS A 221 12.27 -16.13 2.63
N LEU A 222 11.16 -15.92 3.35
CA LEU A 222 11.11 -16.06 4.81
C LEU A 222 11.58 -17.45 5.28
N ASP A 223 11.22 -18.50 4.55
CA ASP A 223 11.60 -19.89 4.85
C ASP A 223 13.07 -20.20 4.55
N LEU A 224 13.77 -19.35 3.81
CA LEU A 224 15.18 -19.52 3.44
C LEU A 224 16.14 -18.65 4.25
N LEU A 225 15.65 -17.74 5.09
CA LEU A 225 16.47 -16.81 5.89
C LEU A 225 17.43 -17.48 6.88
N ASN A 226 17.21 -18.75 7.24
CA ASN A 226 18.13 -19.53 8.08
C ASN A 226 18.93 -20.57 7.29
N SER A 227 18.92 -20.50 5.95
CA SER A 227 19.61 -21.44 5.08
C SER A 227 20.27 -20.72 3.89
N THR A 228 19.73 -20.86 2.69
CA THR A 228 20.32 -20.35 1.45
C THR A 228 20.30 -18.82 1.35
N GLU A 229 19.45 -18.14 2.12
CA GLU A 229 19.39 -16.66 2.22
C GLU A 229 19.84 -16.16 3.60
N SER A 230 20.74 -16.90 4.25
CA SER A 230 21.23 -16.56 5.60
C SER A 230 22.09 -15.29 5.66
N ASP A 231 22.61 -14.82 4.54
CA ASP A 231 23.37 -13.57 4.39
C ASP A 231 22.47 -12.34 4.16
N ILE A 232 21.17 -12.52 3.91
CA ILE A 232 20.23 -11.40 3.79
C ILE A 232 20.08 -10.65 5.11
N THR A 233 20.15 -9.33 5.02
CA THR A 233 19.98 -8.37 6.11
C THR A 233 18.77 -7.47 5.85
N ALA A 234 18.30 -6.76 6.89
CA ALA A 234 17.24 -5.75 6.75
C ALA A 234 17.60 -4.59 5.81
N ASP A 235 18.89 -4.34 5.56
CA ASP A 235 19.30 -3.34 4.58
C ASP A 235 18.94 -3.78 3.16
N ILE A 236 19.04 -5.08 2.85
CA ILE A 236 18.66 -5.64 1.54
C ILE A 236 17.15 -5.85 1.49
N SER A 237 16.58 -6.40 2.55
CA SER A 237 15.23 -6.94 2.59
C SER A 237 14.52 -6.53 3.88
N PRO A 238 13.76 -5.41 3.91
CA PRO A 238 13.04 -4.97 5.10
C PRO A 238 11.85 -5.89 5.42
N VAL A 239 11.37 -6.65 4.43
CA VAL A 239 10.33 -7.67 4.55
C VAL A 239 10.88 -8.98 3.98
N ALA A 240 10.42 -10.11 4.51
CA ALA A 240 10.60 -11.41 3.89
C ALA A 240 9.28 -12.18 3.94
N SER A 241 8.95 -12.84 2.84
CA SER A 241 7.66 -13.45 2.61
C SER A 241 7.78 -14.94 2.28
N THR A 242 6.74 -15.73 2.58
CA THR A 242 6.61 -17.11 2.10
C THR A 242 5.15 -17.49 1.91
N ASN A 243 4.89 -18.54 1.13
CA ASN A 243 3.56 -19.09 0.91
C ASN A 243 3.11 -19.84 2.18
N PHE A 244 2.00 -19.41 2.78
CA PHE A 244 1.44 -20.04 3.97
C PHE A 244 1.03 -21.50 3.73
N ASP A 245 0.24 -21.78 2.68
CA ASP A 245 -0.25 -23.12 2.39
C ASP A 245 0.89 -24.12 2.09
N ALA A 246 1.96 -23.67 1.42
CA ALA A 246 3.13 -24.50 1.15
C ALA A 246 3.89 -24.88 2.43
N GLN A 247 3.97 -23.98 3.42
CA GLN A 247 4.68 -24.21 4.67
C GLN A 247 3.85 -25.00 5.69
N PHE A 248 2.56 -24.70 5.79
CA PHE A 248 1.71 -25.21 6.86
C PHE A 248 0.65 -26.21 6.37
N GLY A 249 0.28 -26.17 5.10
CA GLY A 249 -0.88 -26.89 4.57
C GLY A 249 -2.20 -26.43 5.22
N PRO A 250 -3.26 -27.26 5.15
CA PRO A 250 -4.56 -26.87 5.68
C PRO A 250 -4.56 -26.76 7.22
N ILE A 251 -5.22 -25.71 7.72
CA ILE A 251 -5.54 -25.57 9.14
C ILE A 251 -6.85 -26.31 9.44
N ASN A 252 -6.81 -27.26 10.38
CA ASN A 252 -8.00 -28.02 10.76
C ASN A 252 -8.90 -27.16 11.67
N GLY A 253 -9.97 -26.59 11.10
CA GLY A 253 -10.86 -25.69 11.81
C GLY A 253 -10.16 -24.38 12.15
N THR A 254 -9.81 -24.16 13.41
CA THR A 254 -9.22 -22.89 13.90
C THR A 254 -7.92 -23.10 14.67
N THR A 255 -7.29 -24.28 14.56
CA THR A 255 -6.19 -24.67 15.44
C THR A 255 -4.99 -25.13 14.63
N PHE A 256 -3.84 -24.50 14.91
CA PHE A 256 -2.55 -24.97 14.43
C PHE A 256 -2.13 -26.20 15.23
N THR A 257 -1.53 -27.17 14.53
CA THR A 257 -0.84 -28.29 15.19
C THR A 257 0.43 -27.81 15.90
N PRO A 258 0.96 -28.56 16.87
CA PRO A 258 2.22 -28.20 17.52
C PRO A 258 3.39 -27.98 16.54
N ALA A 259 3.49 -28.81 15.50
CA ALA A 259 4.53 -28.68 14.48
C ALA A 259 4.36 -27.40 13.62
N GLN A 260 3.12 -27.07 13.22
CA GLN A 260 2.85 -25.81 12.50
C GLN A 260 3.19 -24.59 13.37
N MET A 261 2.84 -24.62 14.67
CA MET A 261 3.19 -23.54 15.61
C MET A 261 4.70 -23.40 15.80
N GLU A 262 5.42 -24.52 15.99
CA GLU A 262 6.87 -24.50 16.13
C GLU A 262 7.56 -23.91 14.90
N LEU A 263 7.12 -24.30 13.70
CA LEU A 263 7.62 -23.75 12.45
C LEU A 263 7.33 -22.24 12.32
N LEU A 264 6.09 -21.82 12.59
CA LEU A 264 5.67 -20.41 12.54
C LEU A 264 6.52 -19.53 13.46
N ILE A 265 6.68 -19.96 14.71
CA ILE A 265 7.50 -19.25 15.70
C ILE A 265 8.95 -19.18 15.22
N SER A 266 9.50 -20.30 14.74
CA SER A 266 10.89 -20.35 14.26
C SER A 266 11.14 -19.37 13.10
N GLN A 267 10.27 -19.37 12.07
CA GLN A 267 10.40 -18.49 10.92
C GLN A 267 10.29 -17.01 11.32
N ILE A 268 9.31 -16.66 12.16
CA ILE A 268 9.13 -15.28 12.64
C ILE A 268 10.34 -14.82 13.47
N GLU A 269 10.85 -15.63 14.38
CA GLU A 269 11.97 -15.24 15.24
C GLU A 269 13.27 -15.10 14.45
N VAL A 270 13.49 -15.92 13.41
CA VAL A 270 14.63 -15.74 12.49
C VAL A 270 14.54 -14.37 11.80
N ALA A 271 13.39 -14.01 11.23
CA ALA A 271 13.21 -12.71 10.57
C ALA A 271 13.40 -11.55 11.55
N LYS A 272 12.77 -11.61 12.72
CA LYS A 272 12.90 -10.59 13.77
C LYS A 272 14.34 -10.42 14.24
N SER A 273 15.10 -11.50 14.40
CA SER A 273 16.52 -11.45 14.79
C SER A 273 17.39 -10.69 13.77
N LYS A 274 16.95 -10.63 12.51
CA LYS A 274 17.58 -9.90 11.41
C LYS A 274 17.02 -8.49 11.21
N GLY A 275 16.02 -8.08 12.00
CA GLY A 275 15.30 -6.81 11.82
C GLY A 275 14.38 -6.80 10.60
N ILE A 276 13.98 -7.97 10.11
CA ILE A 276 13.15 -8.16 8.92
C ILE A 276 11.70 -8.42 9.35
N LEU A 277 10.75 -7.80 8.66
CA LEU A 277 9.32 -8.03 8.87
C LEU A 277 8.89 -9.34 8.19
N PRO A 278 8.40 -10.35 8.92
CA PRO A 278 7.87 -11.56 8.30
C PRO A 278 6.47 -11.32 7.71
N ARG A 279 6.17 -11.88 6.54
CA ARG A 279 4.84 -11.89 5.90
C ARG A 279 4.53 -13.29 5.37
N TYR A 280 3.25 -13.67 5.41
CA TYR A 280 2.77 -14.91 4.81
C TYR A 280 1.66 -14.60 3.81
N TRP A 281 1.84 -14.97 2.54
CA TRP A 281 0.79 -14.89 1.52
C TRP A 281 0.08 -16.24 1.37
N ASP A 282 -1.02 -16.29 0.61
CA ASP A 282 -1.84 -17.51 0.45
C ASP A 282 -2.43 -18.05 1.77
N THR A 283 -2.78 -17.17 2.70
CA THR A 283 -3.49 -17.55 3.93
C THR A 283 -4.94 -17.94 3.62
N PRO A 284 -5.58 -18.85 4.39
CA PRO A 284 -6.95 -19.29 4.10
C PRO A 284 -7.95 -18.12 4.05
N GLY A 285 -8.63 -17.94 2.91
CA GLY A 285 -9.69 -16.94 2.76
C GLY A 285 -11.08 -17.42 3.22
N TRP A 286 -11.30 -18.74 3.26
CA TRP A 286 -12.56 -19.37 3.66
C TRP A 286 -12.32 -20.74 4.31
N PRO A 287 -13.12 -21.16 5.31
CA PRO A 287 -14.20 -20.42 5.96
C PRO A 287 -13.68 -19.24 6.81
N ILE A 288 -14.53 -18.22 6.99
CA ILE A 288 -14.17 -16.99 7.74
C ILE A 288 -13.64 -17.31 9.15
N SER A 289 -14.16 -18.35 9.81
CA SER A 289 -13.66 -18.80 11.11
C SER A 289 -12.19 -19.21 11.08
N THR A 290 -11.78 -19.96 10.05
CA THR A 290 -10.40 -20.40 9.85
C THR A 290 -9.51 -19.23 9.49
N ARG A 291 -9.94 -18.39 8.54
CA ARG A 291 -9.24 -17.15 8.17
C ARG A 291 -8.93 -16.29 9.39
N ASN A 292 -9.95 -15.97 10.18
CA ASN A 292 -9.80 -15.12 11.35
C ASN A 292 -8.91 -15.75 12.43
N ALA A 293 -8.96 -17.08 12.60
CA ALA A 293 -8.07 -17.78 13.52
C ALA A 293 -6.61 -17.71 13.05
N VAL A 294 -6.34 -17.89 11.74
CA VAL A 294 -5.01 -17.72 11.17
C VAL A 294 -4.51 -16.29 11.36
N TRP A 295 -5.33 -15.28 11.04
CA TRP A 295 -4.96 -13.88 11.27
C TRP A 295 -4.66 -13.57 12.74
N ALA A 296 -5.48 -14.05 13.68
CA ALA A 296 -5.21 -13.90 15.11
C ALA A 296 -3.86 -14.50 15.49
N THR A 297 -3.60 -15.76 15.11
CA THR A 297 -2.34 -16.43 15.44
C THR A 297 -1.14 -15.72 14.82
N LEU A 298 -1.19 -15.31 13.55
CA LEU A 298 -0.10 -14.58 12.91
C LEU A 298 0.21 -13.25 13.61
N LEU A 299 -0.83 -12.48 13.96
CA LEU A 299 -0.68 -11.22 14.69
C LEU A 299 -0.15 -11.44 16.11
N GLU A 300 -0.65 -12.45 16.83
CA GLU A 300 -0.17 -12.82 18.18
C GLU A 300 1.30 -13.24 18.18
N GLN A 301 1.75 -13.95 17.14
CA GLN A 301 3.17 -14.31 16.99
C GLN A 301 4.03 -13.15 16.49
N GLY A 302 3.44 -12.02 16.09
CA GLY A 302 4.14 -10.83 15.65
C GLY A 302 4.59 -10.89 14.19
N VAL A 303 3.69 -11.32 13.30
CA VAL A 303 3.84 -11.09 11.86
C VAL A 303 4.05 -9.59 11.59
N GLY A 304 4.96 -9.25 10.68
CA GLY A 304 5.30 -7.87 10.39
C GLY A 304 4.28 -7.16 9.49
N LEU A 305 3.71 -7.90 8.52
CA LEU A 305 2.60 -7.44 7.69
C LEU A 305 1.55 -8.55 7.57
N LEU A 306 0.31 -8.25 7.92
CA LEU A 306 -0.81 -9.16 7.69
C LEU A 306 -1.23 -9.09 6.22
N ASN A 307 -1.04 -10.19 5.48
CA ASN A 307 -1.52 -10.30 4.11
C ASN A 307 -3.05 -10.43 4.08
N ALA A 308 -3.74 -9.60 3.31
CA ALA A 308 -5.19 -9.67 3.21
C ALA A 308 -5.73 -9.29 1.83
N ASP A 309 -6.70 -10.07 1.35
CA ASP A 309 -7.54 -9.74 0.20
C ASP A 309 -8.82 -9.00 0.61
N ASP A 310 -9.40 -9.36 1.76
CA ASP A 310 -10.59 -8.71 2.35
C ASP A 310 -10.17 -7.58 3.30
N LEU A 311 -9.90 -6.41 2.73
CA LEU A 311 -9.35 -5.27 3.46
C LEU A 311 -10.27 -4.71 4.56
N PRO A 312 -11.59 -4.53 4.33
CA PRO A 312 -12.47 -4.04 5.39
C PRO A 312 -12.53 -5.01 6.57
N ALA A 313 -12.57 -6.33 6.31
CA ALA A 313 -12.53 -7.31 7.38
C ALA A 313 -11.20 -7.29 8.14
N ALA A 314 -10.07 -7.27 7.45
CA ALA A 314 -8.75 -7.20 8.09
C ALA A 314 -8.62 -5.92 8.94
N ALA A 315 -8.95 -4.76 8.37
CA ALA A 315 -8.87 -3.48 9.08
C ALA A 315 -9.76 -3.44 10.34
N GLY A 316 -10.99 -3.97 10.25
CA GLY A 316 -11.91 -4.08 11.38
C GLY A 316 -11.48 -5.13 12.42
N PHE A 317 -10.81 -6.20 11.99
CA PHE A 317 -10.41 -7.32 12.83
C PHE A 317 -9.47 -6.87 13.96
N GLY A 318 -8.31 -6.29 13.64
CA GLY A 318 -7.37 -5.88 14.69
C GLY A 318 -7.90 -4.74 15.58
N ALA A 319 -8.85 -3.93 15.11
CA ALA A 319 -9.48 -2.90 15.94
C ALA A 319 -10.39 -3.50 17.02
N TYR A 320 -11.10 -4.59 16.71
CA TYR A 320 -11.96 -5.29 17.67
C TYR A 320 -11.16 -6.09 18.70
N TYR A 321 -10.01 -6.63 18.31
CA TYR A 321 -9.16 -7.47 19.16
C TYR A 321 -7.98 -6.73 19.81
N GLY A 322 -7.82 -5.42 19.58
CA GLY A 322 -6.75 -4.60 20.16
C GLY A 322 -5.35 -4.94 19.62
N MET A 323 -5.27 -5.35 18.35
CA MET A 323 -4.05 -5.84 17.70
C MET A 323 -3.40 -4.80 16.75
N TRP A 324 -3.94 -3.59 16.68
CA TRP A 324 -3.36 -2.44 15.97
C TRP A 324 -2.83 -1.40 16.95
#